data_AF-A0A661ZME8-F1
#
_entry.id   AF-A0A661ZME8-F1
#
_cell.length_a   1.000
_cell.length_b   1.000
_cell.length_c   1.000
_cell.angle_alpha   90.00
_cell.angle_beta   90.00
_cell.angle_gamma   90.00
#
_symmetry.space_group_name_H-M   'P 1'
#
loop_
_entity.id
_entity.type
_entity.pdbx_description
1 polymer ?
#
loop_
_entity_poly.entity_id
_entity_poly.type
_entity_poly.pdbx_seq_one_letter_code
_entity_poly.pdbx_strand_id
1 'polypeptide(L)'
;MKHLKIIISLAILFFFLTETNAQKIKVEQGELSSFKGITELNVEYDYSDMGVGKFKTEEAYIEKKKNDYNEDEPGKGDAWEEEWNADKENTYQMKFEQLFNLIMLSEETGIEIGFFPSAEYTLILKTTFLEPGYNIGISSKNASINVE
;
A
#
# COMPACT_ATOMS: atom_id res chain seq x y z
N MET A 1 -28.53 -34.72 30.60
CA MET A 1 -28.04 -33.33 30.78
C MET A 1 -26.67 -33.06 30.13
N LYS A 2 -25.71 -33.99 30.16
CA LYS A 2 -24.37 -33.81 29.56
C LYS A 2 -24.42 -33.53 28.05
N HIS A 3 -25.24 -34.28 27.31
CA HIS A 3 -25.44 -34.09 25.86
C HIS A 3 -26.16 -32.78 25.52
N LEU A 4 -27.11 -32.34 26.36
CA LEU A 4 -27.79 -31.06 26.17
C LEU A 4 -26.83 -29.88 26.30
N LYS A 5 -25.89 -29.93 27.26
CA LYS A 5 -24.82 -28.93 27.40
C LYS A 5 -23.89 -28.92 26.19
N ILE A 6 -23.53 -30.09 25.66
CA ILE A 6 -22.69 -30.21 24.46
C ILE A 6 -23.41 -29.63 23.22
N ILE A 7 -24.70 -29.92 23.06
CA ILE A 7 -25.52 -29.38 21.95
C ILE A 7 -25.63 -27.85 22.05
N ILE A 8 -25.86 -27.32 23.25
CA ILE A 8 -25.90 -25.86 23.48
C ILE A 8 -24.54 -25.23 23.21
N SER A 9 -23.44 -25.84 23.67
CA SER A 9 -22.08 -25.36 23.39
C SER A 9 -21.73 -25.37 21.90
N LEU A 10 -22.15 -26.39 21.16
CA LEU A 10 -21.96 -26.47 19.71
C LEU A 10 -22.80 -25.42 18.96
N ALA A 11 -24.03 -25.17 19.40
CA ALA A 11 -24.89 -24.15 18.80
C ALA A 11 -24.35 -22.73 19.02
N ILE A 12 -23.77 -22.46 20.20
CA ILE A 12 -23.11 -21.18 20.51
C ILE A 12 -21.85 -21.02 19.64
N LEU A 13 -21.03 -22.07 19.50
CA LEU A 13 -19.82 -22.02 18.67
C LEU A 13 -20.15 -21.74 17.20
N PHE A 14 -21.26 -22.28 16.69
CA PHE A 14 -21.71 -22.06 15.31
C PHE A 14 -22.18 -20.62 15.05
N PHE A 15 -22.69 -19.93 16.07
CA PHE A 15 -23.17 -18.55 15.96
C PHE A 15 -22.03 -17.54 15.76
N PHE A 16 -20.84 -17.82 16.31
CA PHE A 16 -19.66 -16.95 16.19
C PHE A 16 -18.87 -17.12 14.88
N LEU A 17 -19.26 -18.05 14.00
CA LEU A 17 -18.58 -18.29 12.73
C LEU A 17 -19.01 -17.36 11.59
N THR A 18 -19.93 -16.42 11.82
CA THR A 18 -20.57 -15.64 10.75
C THR A 18 -20.06 -14.22 10.55
N GLU A 19 -19.05 -13.77 11.31
CA GLU A 19 -18.45 -12.45 11.09
C GLU A 19 -17.23 -12.53 10.17
N THR A 20 -17.47 -12.88 8.91
CA THR A 20 -16.51 -12.60 7.84
C THR A 20 -16.66 -11.14 7.44
N ASN A 21 -15.71 -10.30 7.87
CA ASN A 21 -15.60 -8.93 7.39
C ASN A 21 -15.06 -8.96 5.94
N ALA A 22 -15.94 -9.21 4.97
CA ALA A 22 -15.65 -8.88 3.59
C ALA A 22 -15.69 -7.35 3.47
N GLN A 23 -14.54 -6.73 3.15
CA GLN A 23 -14.50 -5.31 2.83
C GLN A 23 -15.46 -5.07 1.65
N LYS A 24 -16.60 -4.44 1.92
CA LYS A 24 -17.56 -4.09 0.88
C LYS A 24 -16.92 -3.07 -0.04
N ILE A 25 -16.61 -3.46 -1.27
CA ILE A 25 -16.26 -2.54 -2.34
C ILE A 25 -17.44 -1.58 -2.50
N LYS A 26 -17.24 -0.32 -2.16
CA LYS A 26 -18.22 0.74 -2.36
C LYS A 26 -17.88 1.42 -3.68
N VAL A 27 -18.66 1.13 -4.71
CA VAL A 27 -18.56 1.85 -5.97
C VAL A 27 -19.01 3.28 -5.72
N GLU A 28 -18.08 4.24 -5.77
CA GLU A 28 -18.42 5.66 -5.62
C GLU A 28 -19.12 6.19 -6.88
N GLN A 29 -18.69 5.72 -8.06
CA GLN A 29 -19.27 6.04 -9.35
C GLN A 29 -18.98 4.94 -10.39
N GLY A 30 -19.90 4.71 -11.34
CA GLY A 30 -19.74 3.74 -12.44
C GLY A 30 -20.40 2.37 -12.19
N GLU A 31 -20.12 1.39 -13.06
CA GLU A 31 -20.56 0.00 -12.92
C GLU A 31 -19.37 -0.96 -12.95
N LEU A 32 -19.33 -1.93 -12.02
CA LEU A 32 -18.31 -2.99 -12.00
C LEU A 32 -18.44 -4.00 -13.16
N SER A 33 -19.53 -3.92 -13.92
CA SER A 33 -19.79 -4.80 -15.06
C SER A 33 -18.73 -4.66 -16.16
N SER A 34 -18.15 -3.46 -16.33
CA SER A 34 -17.06 -3.20 -17.29
C SER A 34 -15.73 -3.86 -16.90
N PHE A 35 -15.56 -4.24 -15.63
CA PHE A 35 -14.33 -4.88 -15.17
C PHE A 35 -14.28 -6.40 -15.42
N LYS A 36 -15.36 -7.00 -15.92
CA LYS A 36 -15.40 -8.43 -16.22
C LYS A 36 -14.50 -8.78 -17.40
N GLY A 37 -13.57 -9.69 -17.17
CA GLY A 37 -12.69 -10.23 -18.21
C GLY A 37 -11.40 -9.42 -18.43
N ILE A 38 -11.14 -8.40 -17.60
CA ILE A 38 -9.84 -7.73 -17.58
C ILE A 38 -8.79 -8.72 -17.07
N THR A 39 -7.69 -8.82 -17.82
CA THR A 39 -6.52 -9.61 -17.44
C THR A 39 -5.30 -8.74 -17.14
N GLU A 40 -5.26 -7.53 -17.68
CA GLU A 40 -4.13 -6.60 -17.55
C GLU A 40 -4.64 -5.20 -17.19
N LEU A 41 -3.97 -4.56 -16.23
CA LEU A 41 -4.13 -3.15 -15.92
C LEU A 41 -2.79 -2.45 -16.06
N ASN A 42 -2.75 -1.36 -16.82
CA ASN A 42 -1.61 -0.45 -16.74
C ASN A 42 -1.56 0.16 -15.34
N VAL A 43 -0.38 0.43 -14.80
CA VAL A 43 -0.24 1.18 -13.54
C VAL A 43 0.60 2.43 -13.75
N GLU A 44 0.14 3.54 -13.20
CA GLU A 44 0.88 4.80 -13.13
C GLU A 44 0.91 5.28 -11.68
N TYR A 45 2.01 5.90 -11.29
CA TYR A 45 2.25 6.31 -9.90
C TYR A 45 2.33 7.82 -9.79
N ASP A 46 1.59 8.38 -8.83
CA ASP A 46 1.58 9.81 -8.54
C ASP A 46 2.08 10.07 -7.11
N TYR A 47 3.17 10.83 -7.00
CA TYR A 47 3.79 11.25 -5.74
C TYR A 47 3.75 12.78 -5.54
N SER A 48 3.03 13.51 -6.40
CA SER A 48 3.12 14.98 -6.49
C SER A 48 2.63 15.73 -5.24
N ASP A 49 1.65 15.19 -4.52
CA ASP A 49 0.99 15.85 -3.38
C ASP A 49 1.09 15.02 -2.09
N MET A 50 2.22 14.36 -1.85
CA MET A 50 2.39 13.49 -0.67
C MET A 50 3.02 14.20 0.54
N GLY A 51 2.45 13.95 1.73
CA GLY A 51 3.09 14.27 3.00
C GLY A 51 4.02 13.17 3.47
N VAL A 52 5.05 13.50 4.27
CA VAL A 52 6.00 12.51 4.80
C VAL A 52 6.17 12.65 6.31
N GLY A 53 5.77 11.62 7.06
CA GLY A 53 5.86 11.59 8.53
C GLY A 53 5.15 12.77 9.19
N LYS A 54 5.91 13.73 9.72
CA LYS A 54 5.38 14.96 10.34
C LYS A 54 5.27 16.17 9.39
N PHE A 55 5.77 16.03 8.16
CA PHE A 55 5.84 17.11 7.18
C PHE A 55 4.66 17.02 6.23
N LYS A 56 4.11 18.19 5.88
CA LYS A 56 2.96 18.28 4.98
C LYS A 56 3.31 17.97 3.53
N THR A 57 4.56 18.18 3.12
CA THR A 57 5.03 17.92 1.76
C THR A 57 6.34 17.14 1.81
N GLU A 58 6.62 16.40 0.74
CA GLU A 58 7.86 15.66 0.55
C GLU A 58 9.08 16.60 0.52
N GLU A 59 8.99 17.74 -0.15
CA GLU A 59 10.10 18.67 -0.31
C GLU A 59 10.57 19.20 1.04
N ALA A 60 9.64 19.54 1.93
CA ALA A 60 9.98 20.01 3.27
C ALA A 60 10.66 18.92 4.12
N TYR A 61 10.30 17.65 3.90
CA TYR A 61 10.97 16.52 4.54
C TYR A 61 12.39 16.33 3.98
N ILE A 62 12.53 16.32 2.66
CA ILE A 62 13.81 16.16 1.96
C ILE A 62 14.79 17.26 2.37
N GLU A 63 14.36 18.53 2.31
CA GLU A 63 15.20 19.67 2.67
C GLU A 63 15.73 19.55 4.11
N LYS A 64 14.84 19.22 5.06
CA LYS A 64 15.25 19.05 6.46
C LYS A 64 16.27 17.92 6.62
N LYS A 65 16.00 16.76 6.01
CA LYS A 65 16.85 15.57 6.12
C LYS A 65 18.20 15.76 5.46
N LYS A 66 18.21 16.39 4.28
CA LYS A 66 19.42 16.78 3.56
C LYS A 66 20.30 17.70 4.39
N ASN A 67 19.72 18.77 4.96
CA ASN A 67 20.47 19.70 5.80
C ASN A 67 21.05 19.00 7.03
N ASP A 68 20.25 18.17 7.73
CA ASP A 68 20.72 17.43 8.91
C ASP A 68 21.90 16.51 8.57
N TYR A 69 21.83 15.80 7.45
CA TYR A 69 22.92 14.91 7.04
C TYR A 69 24.18 15.67 6.58
N ASN A 70 24.01 16.83 5.96
CA ASN A 70 25.13 17.68 5.55
C ASN A 70 25.78 18.44 6.72
N GLU A 71 25.05 18.69 7.81
CA GLU A 71 25.63 19.17 9.08
C GLU A 71 26.56 18.12 9.70
N ASP A 72 26.19 16.84 9.62
CA ASP A 72 27.02 15.73 10.11
C ASP A 72 28.21 15.43 9.20
N GLU A 73 27.98 15.33 7.89
CA GLU A 73 28.98 15.02 6.87
C GLU A 73 28.67 15.72 5.54
N PRO A 74 29.49 16.69 5.08
CA PRO A 74 29.23 17.40 3.84
C PRO A 74 29.08 16.48 2.62
N GLY A 75 27.95 16.60 1.92
CA GLY A 75 27.61 15.83 0.71
C GLY A 75 26.78 14.57 0.97
N LYS A 76 26.65 14.13 2.22
CA LYS A 76 25.85 12.96 2.59
C LYS A 76 24.35 13.19 2.37
N GLY A 77 23.88 14.41 2.63
CA GLY A 77 22.48 14.78 2.41
C GLY A 77 22.10 14.81 0.93
N ASP A 78 23.02 15.23 0.06
CA ASP A 78 22.83 15.23 -1.39
C ASP A 78 22.73 13.81 -1.94
N ALA A 79 23.64 12.92 -1.53
CA ALA A 79 23.59 11.51 -1.91
C ALA A 79 22.28 10.84 -1.42
N TRP A 80 21.85 11.14 -0.20
CA TRP A 80 20.60 10.61 0.34
C TRP A 80 19.36 11.12 -0.42
N GLU A 81 19.32 12.39 -0.84
CA GLU A 81 18.22 12.92 -1.64
C GLU A 81 18.14 12.23 -3.01
N GLU A 82 19.28 11.95 -3.64
CA GLU A 82 19.33 11.19 -4.89
C GLU A 82 18.78 9.77 -4.71
N GLU A 83 19.24 9.06 -3.67
CA GLU A 83 18.75 7.72 -3.33
C GLU A 83 17.25 7.72 -3.01
N TRP A 84 16.76 8.68 -2.22
CA TRP A 84 15.35 8.83 -1.87
C TRP A 84 14.46 8.97 -3.11
N ASN A 85 14.89 9.79 -4.08
CA ASN A 85 14.15 9.97 -5.32
C ASN A 85 14.22 8.73 -6.22
N ALA A 86 15.39 8.08 -6.30
CA ALA A 86 15.57 6.86 -7.08
C ALA A 86 14.74 5.69 -6.54
N ASP A 87 14.52 5.62 -5.22
CA ASP A 87 13.75 4.56 -4.57
C ASP A 87 12.28 4.53 -5.01
N LYS A 88 11.69 5.68 -5.38
CA LYS A 88 10.31 5.75 -5.86
C LYS A 88 10.12 4.81 -7.06
N GLU A 89 10.97 4.93 -8.07
CA GLU A 89 10.90 4.10 -9.29
C GLU A 89 11.52 2.71 -9.07
N ASN A 90 12.72 2.65 -8.49
CA ASN A 90 13.51 1.43 -8.47
C ASN A 90 13.10 0.43 -7.37
N THR A 91 12.43 0.91 -6.32
CA THR A 91 12.10 0.10 -5.15
C THR A 91 10.59 0.04 -4.94
N TYR A 92 9.91 1.19 -4.82
CA TYR A 92 8.52 1.22 -4.36
C TYR A 92 7.55 0.69 -5.42
N GLN A 93 7.64 1.19 -6.65
CA GLN A 93 6.82 0.73 -7.77
C GLN A 93 7.01 -0.77 -8.04
N MET A 94 8.28 -1.20 -8.17
CA MET A 94 8.62 -2.59 -8.37
C MET A 94 8.07 -3.51 -7.28
N LYS A 95 8.16 -3.09 -6.00
CA LYS A 95 7.63 -3.88 -4.88
C LYS A 95 6.11 -3.90 -4.85
N PHE A 96 5.47 -2.80 -5.21
CA PHE A 96 4.01 -2.74 -5.30
C PHE A 96 3.50 -3.72 -6.36
N GLU A 97 4.00 -3.65 -7.59
CA GLU A 97 3.64 -4.59 -8.67
C GLU A 97 3.92 -6.03 -8.27
N GLN A 98 5.12 -6.30 -7.71
CA GLN A 98 5.49 -7.65 -7.28
C GLN A 98 4.48 -8.22 -6.26
N LEU A 99 4.14 -7.44 -5.23
CA LEU A 99 3.24 -7.90 -4.17
C LEU A 99 1.79 -7.98 -4.64
N PHE A 100 1.34 -7.00 -5.43
CA PHE A 100 -0.01 -6.98 -6.00
C PHE A 100 -0.22 -8.21 -6.88
N ASN A 101 0.69 -8.47 -7.82
CA ASN A 101 0.59 -9.61 -8.73
C ASN A 101 0.67 -10.94 -7.99
N LEU A 102 1.51 -11.03 -6.94
CA LEU A 102 1.57 -12.22 -6.09
C LEU A 102 0.23 -12.49 -5.39
N ILE A 103 -0.43 -11.46 -4.86
CA ILE A 103 -1.75 -11.58 -4.22
C ILE A 103 -2.79 -11.98 -5.26
N MET A 104 -2.84 -11.30 -6.40
CA MET A 104 -3.81 -11.60 -7.47
C MET A 104 -3.67 -13.03 -8.02
N LEU A 105 -2.45 -13.54 -8.08
CA LEU A 105 -2.16 -14.93 -8.42
C LEU A 105 -2.67 -15.89 -7.34
N SER A 106 -2.46 -15.59 -6.06
CA SER A 106 -2.94 -16.44 -4.95
C SER A 106 -4.46 -16.47 -4.82
N GLU A 107 -5.13 -15.41 -5.25
CA GLU A 107 -6.60 -15.29 -5.27
C GLU A 107 -7.21 -15.79 -6.60
N GLU A 108 -6.39 -16.34 -7.51
CA GLU A 108 -6.80 -16.89 -8.82
C GLU A 108 -7.63 -15.92 -9.69
N THR A 109 -7.38 -14.62 -9.55
CA THR A 109 -8.17 -13.57 -10.24
C THR A 109 -7.86 -13.48 -11.74
N GLY A 110 -6.64 -13.85 -12.14
CA GLY A 110 -6.15 -13.69 -13.51
C GLY A 110 -5.82 -12.25 -13.91
N ILE A 111 -5.80 -11.31 -12.94
CA ILE A 111 -5.43 -9.91 -13.17
C ILE A 111 -3.94 -9.71 -12.85
N GLU A 112 -3.24 -9.04 -13.76
CA GLU A 112 -1.87 -8.57 -13.58
C GLU A 112 -1.78 -7.05 -13.76
N ILE A 113 -0.93 -6.41 -12.98
CA ILE A 113 -0.59 -4.99 -13.13
C ILE A 113 0.86 -4.83 -13.57
N GLY A 114 1.14 -3.76 -14.31
CA GLY A 114 2.49 -3.39 -14.74
C GLY A 114 2.48 -2.29 -15.78
N PHE A 115 3.62 -2.12 -16.46
CA PHE A 115 3.72 -1.18 -17.59
C PHE A 115 3.09 -1.78 -18.85
N PHE A 116 1.78 -1.57 -19.01
CA PHE A 116 0.97 -2.09 -20.10
C PHE A 116 0.27 -0.93 -20.83
N PRO A 117 0.99 -0.11 -21.61
CA PRO A 117 0.42 1.10 -22.22
C PRO A 117 -0.74 0.84 -23.21
N SER A 118 -0.95 -0.42 -23.61
CA SER A 118 -2.06 -0.86 -24.47
C SER A 118 -3.25 -1.45 -23.69
N ALA A 119 -3.16 -1.57 -22.36
CA ALA A 119 -4.25 -2.08 -21.54
C ALA A 119 -5.46 -1.14 -21.60
N GLU A 120 -6.66 -1.71 -21.48
CA GLU A 120 -7.91 -0.93 -21.59
C GLU A 120 -8.07 0.07 -20.42
N TYR A 121 -7.54 -0.27 -19.25
CA TYR A 121 -7.64 0.54 -18.03
C TYR A 121 -6.27 0.79 -17.43
N THR A 122 -6.14 1.96 -16.79
CA THR A 122 -4.97 2.33 -15.99
C THR A 122 -5.37 2.53 -14.54
N LEU A 123 -4.67 1.86 -13.63
CA LEU A 123 -4.67 2.14 -12.20
C LEU A 123 -3.74 3.33 -11.94
N ILE A 124 -4.30 4.47 -11.55
CA ILE A 124 -3.52 5.58 -11.03
C ILE A 124 -3.38 5.37 -9.53
N LEU A 125 -2.17 5.06 -9.06
CA LEU A 125 -1.87 4.88 -7.65
C LEU A 125 -1.30 6.19 -7.10
N LYS A 126 -2.15 7.02 -6.51
CA LYS A 126 -1.70 8.29 -5.93
C LYS A 126 -1.35 8.12 -4.47
N THR A 127 -0.08 8.33 -4.13
CA THR A 127 0.37 8.33 -2.74
C THR A 127 0.07 9.69 -2.12
N THR A 128 -0.74 9.73 -1.07
CA THR A 128 -1.10 10.98 -0.36
C THR A 128 -0.29 11.17 0.92
N PHE A 129 0.26 10.08 1.46
CA PHE A 129 1.08 10.10 2.67
C PHE A 129 2.05 8.93 2.72
N LEU A 130 3.26 9.18 3.20
CA LEU A 130 4.28 8.17 3.47
C LEU A 130 4.83 8.32 4.90
N GLU A 131 4.81 7.24 5.65
CA GLU A 131 5.52 7.08 6.91
C GLU A 131 6.76 6.21 6.66
N PRO A 132 7.99 6.75 6.75
CA PRO A 132 9.21 5.95 6.56
C PRO A 132 9.37 4.88 7.64
N GLY A 133 8.74 5.06 8.80
CA GLY A 133 8.90 4.20 9.95
C GLY A 133 10.22 4.46 10.68
N TYR A 134 10.33 3.91 11.88
CA TYR A 134 11.54 4.00 12.69
C TYR A 134 11.60 2.87 13.71
N ASN A 135 12.81 2.57 14.19
CA ASN A 135 13.02 1.71 15.35
C ASN A 135 14.21 2.27 16.16
N ILE A 136 13.93 2.75 17.37
CA ILE A 136 14.93 3.33 18.27
C ILE A 136 15.15 2.48 19.53
N GLY A 137 14.78 1.19 19.49
CA GLY A 137 14.91 0.24 20.60
C GLY A 137 13.87 0.40 21.72
N ILE A 138 13.49 1.64 22.07
CA ILE A 138 12.42 1.92 23.07
C ILE A 138 11.05 2.14 22.43
N SER A 139 11.01 2.49 21.16
CA SER A 139 9.78 2.62 20.38
C SER A 139 10.06 2.37 18.91
N SER A 140 9.03 1.92 18.20
CA SER A 140 9.07 1.71 16.77
C SER A 140 7.74 2.10 16.13
N LYS A 141 7.81 2.39 14.84
CA LYS A 141 6.66 2.57 13.97
C LYS A 141 6.97 1.91 12.64
N ASN A 142 6.05 1.11 12.14
CA ASN A 142 6.21 0.47 10.84
C ASN A 142 6.11 1.52 9.73
N ALA A 143 6.82 1.28 8.63
CA ALA A 143 6.61 2.02 7.41
C ALA A 143 5.19 1.78 6.88
N SER A 144 4.56 2.80 6.33
CA SER A 144 3.21 2.71 5.75
C SER A 144 2.97 3.83 4.76
N ILE A 145 2.02 3.63 3.85
CA ILE A 145 1.55 4.66 2.92
C ILE A 145 0.03 4.77 2.98
N ASN A 146 -0.50 5.93 2.63
CA ASN A 146 -1.89 6.09 2.22
C ASN A 146 -1.93 6.36 0.73
N VAL A 147 -2.90 5.72 0.05
CA VAL A 147 -3.11 5.86 -1.38
C VAL A 147 -4.58 6.17 -1.66
N GLU A 148 -4.84 6.82 -2.80
CA GLU A 148 -6.16 7.01 -3.41
C GLU A 148 -6.17 6.58 -4.88
#